data_AF-A0A2P8QNW2-F1
#
_entry.id   AF-A0A2P8QNW2-F1
#
_cell.length_a   1.000
_cell.length_b   1.000
_cell.length_c   1.000
_cell.angle_alpha   90.00
_cell.angle_beta   90.00
_cell.angle_gamma   90.00
#
_symmetry.space_group_name_H-M   'P 1'
#
loop_
_entity.id
_entity.type
_entity.pdbx_description
1 polymer ?
#
loop_
_entity_poly.entity_id
_entity_poly.type
_entity_poly.pdbx_seq_one_letter_code
_entity_poly.pdbx_strand_id
1 'polypeptide(L)'
;MQPPNRFFNYWLRPIATALLAGAVLETLLTGLIQAGVAIEITNQATYSYEFNNDKSEIKQSIQTTTNKISASVVTTDLIDPLGKITGCAGETLPDYTGFSIGLYEPNSQDATATEIAEPISLTRTESPDIANNNIPRGLEPNTENSNPFFLTNGKEGTYNFLLDPQRGQLDRGKTYILLIHPPDKSIYDERRIKLTIGERDDRVVAYTATSLDGKPISATDNRTSVNGTIDIENAERIGLVLAVLDLNTSVCQAQEVQVVKTGDRATAEPGDTVIYRLSVKNLSSSLLKNIVVTDTLPVGFTFIPKSVRAELGKTPVAIASSHDGRTISLRAEGIELPSNATNEQVLNIAYAAVLTADAVRGKGENLANVTGQRIDNNQTVKDGPAVHRLRINPGILSDCGTLIGRVFVDKNFDGEQQPGEPGVPNAVIFMDDGNRITTDLQGLFSVANVISGYRTGVLDFSSVPGYTLAPNRRFIERNSQSRLVHLEPGGMARMNFAVTPIAKEAKPK
;
A
#
# COMPACT_ATOMS: atom_id res chain seq x y z
N MET A 1 8.37 -59.09 -88.63
CA MET A 1 8.57 -58.36 -87.37
C MET A 1 10.06 -58.10 -87.23
N GLN A 2 10.67 -57.20 -88.01
CA GLN A 2 10.67 -55.72 -87.92
C GLN A 2 10.96 -55.17 -86.51
N PRO A 3 11.82 -54.14 -86.40
CA PRO A 3 13.00 -54.11 -85.50
C PRO A 3 13.04 -52.78 -84.68
N PRO A 4 14.15 -51.99 -84.56
CA PRO A 4 15.26 -52.04 -83.59
C PRO A 4 15.59 -50.67 -82.90
N ASN A 5 16.80 -50.60 -82.28
CA ASN A 5 17.75 -49.45 -82.26
C ASN A 5 17.55 -48.28 -81.26
N ARG A 6 18.56 -47.52 -80.80
CA ARG A 6 20.04 -47.61 -80.67
C ARG A 6 20.52 -46.35 -79.90
N PHE A 7 21.63 -46.51 -79.19
CA PHE A 7 22.71 -45.58 -78.80
C PHE A 7 22.77 -44.14 -79.37
N PHE A 8 22.99 -43.18 -78.45
CA PHE A 8 24.13 -42.24 -78.32
C PHE A 8 24.72 -41.50 -79.55
N ASN A 9 24.85 -40.16 -79.42
CA ASN A 9 26.11 -39.36 -79.30
C ASN A 9 26.20 -38.02 -80.10
N TYR A 10 26.67 -37.00 -79.36
CA TYR A 10 27.45 -35.77 -79.68
C TYR A 10 27.13 -34.88 -80.89
N TRP A 11 27.00 -33.56 -80.67
CA TRP A 11 28.09 -32.57 -80.92
C TRP A 11 27.75 -31.13 -80.46
N LEU A 12 28.79 -30.48 -79.92
CA LEU A 12 29.15 -29.08 -79.66
C LEU A 12 28.17 -27.86 -79.77
N ARG A 13 28.38 -26.95 -78.79
CA ARG A 13 28.07 -25.48 -78.69
C ARG A 13 28.81 -24.66 -79.80
N PRO A 14 28.67 -23.29 -79.98
CA PRO A 14 28.15 -22.27 -79.05
C PRO A 14 27.40 -21.03 -79.65
N ILE A 15 27.08 -20.06 -78.77
CA ILE A 15 26.83 -18.59 -78.97
C ILE A 15 25.39 -18.23 -79.44
N ALA A 16 24.59 -17.34 -78.81
CA ALA A 16 24.84 -16.19 -77.95
C ALA A 16 23.65 -15.93 -76.97
N THR A 17 24.00 -15.58 -75.72
CA THR A 17 23.48 -14.45 -74.87
C THR A 17 22.11 -13.82 -75.20
N ALA A 18 21.18 -13.55 -74.28
CA ALA A 18 21.28 -13.09 -72.87
C ALA A 18 19.89 -13.33 -72.19
N LEU A 19 19.80 -13.92 -70.98
CA LEU A 19 19.69 -13.28 -69.63
C LEU A 19 18.49 -12.33 -69.53
N LEU A 20 17.61 -12.28 -68.52
CA LEU A 20 17.42 -12.75 -67.13
C LEU A 20 15.97 -12.31 -66.81
N ALA A 21 15.20 -12.74 -65.82
CA ALA A 21 15.19 -13.82 -64.84
C ALA A 21 13.78 -13.76 -64.22
N GLY A 22 13.08 -14.88 -64.16
CA GLY A 22 11.93 -15.05 -63.27
C GLY A 22 12.42 -15.75 -62.00
N ALA A 23 12.29 -15.09 -60.84
CA ALA A 23 12.51 -15.69 -59.54
C ALA A 23 11.15 -16.17 -58.99
N VAL A 24 11.00 -17.49 -58.86
CA VAL A 24 11.00 -18.27 -57.61
C VAL A 24 9.69 -18.18 -56.83
N LEU A 25 9.04 -19.35 -56.82
CA LEU A 25 7.94 -19.77 -55.99
C LEU A 25 8.42 -19.90 -54.53
N GLU A 26 7.73 -19.28 -53.58
CA GLU A 26 7.75 -19.73 -52.18
C GLU A 26 6.33 -19.84 -51.62
N THR A 27 6.21 -20.83 -50.75
CA THR A 27 5.03 -21.53 -50.27
C THR A 27 4.22 -20.75 -49.22
N LEU A 28 2.91 -21.00 -49.24
CA LEU A 28 1.90 -20.55 -48.28
C LEU A 28 2.23 -20.87 -46.81
N LEU A 29 2.18 -19.85 -45.96
CA LEU A 29 1.83 -19.96 -44.54
C LEU A 29 0.66 -19.01 -44.27
N THR A 30 -0.48 -19.58 -43.91
CA THR A 30 -1.69 -18.84 -43.53
C THR A 30 -1.54 -18.29 -42.11
N GLY A 31 -1.19 -17.02 -41.99
CA GLY A 31 -1.56 -16.19 -40.84
C GLY A 31 -2.78 -15.36 -41.23
N LEU A 32 -3.89 -15.51 -40.52
CA LEU A 32 -5.01 -14.57 -40.60
C LEU A 32 -4.55 -13.24 -39.98
N ILE A 33 -3.90 -12.40 -40.78
CA ILE A 33 -3.82 -10.96 -40.50
C ILE A 33 -5.08 -10.37 -41.11
N GLN A 34 -6.05 -10.02 -40.26
CA GLN A 34 -7.21 -9.24 -40.66
C GLN A 34 -6.72 -7.82 -40.91
N ALA A 35 -6.32 -7.55 -42.16
CA ALA A 35 -5.92 -6.22 -42.59
C ALA A 35 -7.15 -5.32 -42.57
N GLY A 36 -7.21 -4.37 -41.64
CA GLY A 36 -8.20 -3.30 -41.65
C GLY A 36 -8.19 -2.59 -43.00
N VAL A 37 -9.36 -2.45 -43.62
CA VAL A 37 -9.50 -1.77 -44.91
C VAL A 37 -9.37 -0.27 -44.66
N ALA A 38 -8.20 0.28 -44.96
CA ALA A 38 -8.03 1.73 -44.97
C ALA A 38 -8.78 2.32 -46.18
N ILE A 39 -9.84 3.08 -45.91
CA ILE A 39 -10.50 3.88 -46.95
C ILE A 39 -9.71 5.18 -47.06
N GLU A 40 -9.00 5.37 -48.17
CA GLU A 40 -8.38 6.67 -48.47
C GLU A 40 -9.44 7.61 -49.05
N ILE A 41 -9.82 8.64 -48.27
CA ILE A 41 -10.57 9.76 -48.82
C ILE A 41 -9.56 10.77 -49.35
N THR A 42 -9.58 10.99 -50.66
CA THR A 42 -8.80 12.03 -51.32
C THR A 42 -9.73 13.16 -51.71
N ASN A 43 -9.52 14.35 -51.13
CA ASN A 43 -10.15 15.57 -51.61
C ASN A 43 -9.12 16.35 -52.45
N GLN A 44 -9.39 16.46 -53.74
CA GLN A 44 -8.59 17.24 -54.67
C GLN A 44 -9.51 17.90 -55.70
N ALA A 45 -9.37 19.21 -55.87
CA ALA A 45 -10.09 19.98 -56.90
C ALA A 45 -9.13 20.40 -58.02
N THR A 46 -9.60 20.31 -59.26
CA THR A 46 -8.91 20.79 -60.46
C THR A 46 -9.66 21.99 -61.03
N TYR A 47 -8.95 23.04 -61.42
CA TYR A 47 -9.54 24.13 -62.21
C TYR A 47 -8.74 24.37 -63.48
N SER A 48 -9.45 24.77 -64.54
CA SER A 48 -8.88 25.09 -65.85
C SER A 48 -9.30 26.48 -66.27
N TYR A 49 -8.34 27.29 -66.72
CA TYR A 49 -8.60 28.61 -67.29
C TYR A 49 -8.05 28.67 -68.71
N GLU A 50 -8.91 29.04 -69.67
CA GLU A 50 -8.52 29.28 -71.05
C GLU A 50 -8.43 30.78 -71.31
N PHE A 51 -7.35 31.22 -71.95
CA PHE A 51 -7.24 32.59 -72.41
C PHE A 51 -6.65 32.64 -73.83
N ASN A 52 -7.08 33.67 -74.57
CA ASN A 52 -6.50 34.01 -75.86
C ASN A 52 -5.40 35.04 -75.64
N ASN A 53 -4.26 34.84 -76.29
CA ASN A 53 -3.25 35.87 -76.41
C ASN A 53 -3.48 36.59 -77.74
N ASP A 54 -3.87 37.87 -77.71
CA ASP A 54 -4.32 38.64 -78.90
C ASP A 54 -3.25 38.84 -80.00
N LYS A 55 -2.15 38.09 -79.99
CA LYS A 55 -1.10 38.08 -81.01
C LYS A 55 -0.73 36.69 -81.56
N SER A 56 -1.44 35.63 -81.17
CA SER A 56 -1.38 34.33 -81.85
C SER A 56 -2.74 33.61 -81.73
N GLU A 57 -3.24 33.00 -82.82
CA GLU A 57 -4.47 32.18 -82.84
C GLU A 57 -4.30 30.84 -82.07
N ILE A 58 -3.55 30.84 -80.97
CA ILE A 58 -3.30 29.65 -80.15
C ILE A 58 -4.07 29.83 -78.84
N LYS A 59 -5.13 29.04 -78.67
CA LYS A 59 -5.81 28.88 -77.38
C LYS A 59 -4.83 28.21 -76.40
N GLN A 60 -4.49 28.90 -75.32
CA GLN A 60 -3.68 28.33 -74.25
C GLN A 60 -4.58 28.06 -73.04
N SER A 61 -4.50 26.83 -72.51
CA SER A 61 -5.19 26.42 -71.30
C SER A 61 -4.16 26.17 -70.19
N ILE A 62 -4.44 26.70 -69.01
CA ILE A 62 -3.69 26.36 -67.79
C ILE A 62 -4.61 25.50 -66.94
N GLN A 63 -4.17 24.29 -66.64
CA GLN A 63 -4.83 23.41 -65.66
C GLN A 63 -3.93 23.28 -64.44
N THR A 64 -4.50 23.59 -63.27
CA THR A 64 -3.80 23.42 -61.99
C THR A 64 -4.68 22.63 -61.04
N THR A 65 -4.04 21.76 -60.27
CA THR A 65 -4.69 20.93 -59.26
C THR A 65 -4.32 21.42 -57.87
N THR A 66 -5.30 21.51 -56.99
CA THR A 66 -5.07 21.83 -55.57
C THR A 66 -4.26 20.73 -54.88
N ASN A 67 -3.66 21.06 -53.73
CA ASN A 67 -2.87 20.11 -52.95
C ASN A 67 -3.75 18.94 -52.46
N LYS A 68 -3.22 17.72 -52.58
CA LYS A 68 -3.90 16.51 -52.09
C LYS A 68 -3.96 16.52 -50.57
N ILE A 69 -5.17 16.57 -50.00
CA ILE A 69 -5.38 16.23 -48.59
C ILE A 69 -5.87 14.79 -48.55
N SER A 70 -5.09 13.92 -47.92
CA SER A 70 -5.45 12.51 -47.71
C SER A 70 -5.74 12.31 -46.23
N ALA A 71 -6.91 11.77 -45.91
CA ALA A 71 -7.26 11.32 -44.57
C ALA A 71 -7.43 9.80 -44.60
N SER A 72 -6.64 9.09 -43.81
CA SER A 72 -6.82 7.65 -43.60
C SER A 72 -7.84 7.45 -42.49
N VAL A 73 -9.05 7.02 -42.84
CA VAL A 73 -10.02 6.56 -41.84
C VAL A 73 -9.69 5.11 -41.54
N VAL A 74 -9.04 4.88 -40.40
CA VAL A 74 -8.96 3.55 -39.81
C VAL A 74 -10.35 3.27 -39.27
N THR A 75 -11.10 2.37 -39.92
CA THR A 75 -12.24 1.74 -39.27
C THR A 75 -11.65 0.88 -38.17
N THR A 76 -11.67 1.39 -36.94
CA THR A 76 -11.51 0.53 -35.76
C THR A 76 -12.61 -0.51 -35.85
N ASP A 77 -12.27 -1.78 -35.59
CA ASP A 77 -13.23 -2.87 -35.46
C ASP A 77 -14.47 -2.41 -34.68
N LEU A 78 -15.64 -3.01 -34.92
CA LEU A 78 -16.81 -2.80 -34.07
C LEU A 78 -16.42 -3.14 -32.62
N ILE A 79 -16.07 -2.10 -31.85
CA ILE A 79 -15.89 -2.18 -30.41
C ILE A 79 -17.30 -2.18 -29.85
N ASP A 80 -17.72 -3.31 -29.29
CA ASP A 80 -18.93 -3.39 -28.48
C ASP A 80 -18.80 -2.35 -27.36
N PRO A 81 -19.72 -1.36 -27.21
CA PRO A 81 -19.55 -0.20 -26.32
C PRO A 81 -19.75 -0.57 -24.84
N LEU A 82 -19.11 -1.63 -24.37
CA LEU A 82 -19.25 -2.17 -23.03
C LEU A 82 -17.99 -1.89 -22.23
N GLY A 83 -18.16 -1.30 -21.05
CA GLY A 83 -17.08 -1.26 -20.07
C GLY A 83 -16.76 -2.69 -19.61
N LYS A 84 -15.48 -2.97 -19.33
CA LYS A 84 -15.04 -4.27 -18.79
C LYS A 84 -14.27 -4.08 -17.48
N ILE A 85 -14.58 -4.93 -16.50
CA ILE A 85 -13.78 -5.09 -15.29
C ILE A 85 -12.76 -6.19 -15.52
N THR A 86 -11.49 -5.85 -15.33
CA THR A 86 -10.33 -6.74 -15.50
C THR A 86 -9.52 -6.81 -14.21
N GLY A 87 -8.57 -7.75 -14.11
CA GLY A 87 -7.56 -7.75 -13.05
C GLY A 87 -6.48 -6.68 -13.26
N CYS A 88 -5.54 -6.58 -12.33
CA CYS A 88 -4.45 -5.60 -12.41
C CYS A 88 -3.62 -5.68 -13.70
N ALA A 89 -3.48 -6.88 -14.28
CA ALA A 89 -2.70 -7.11 -15.49
C ALA A 89 -3.55 -7.06 -16.76
N GLY A 90 -4.85 -6.75 -16.63
CA GLY A 90 -5.81 -6.70 -17.74
C GLY A 90 -6.41 -8.07 -18.07
N GLU A 91 -6.13 -9.07 -17.24
CA GLU A 91 -6.70 -10.41 -17.33
C GLU A 91 -8.19 -10.41 -16.96
N THR A 92 -8.94 -11.39 -17.47
CA THR A 92 -10.27 -11.67 -16.91
C THR A 92 -10.13 -12.26 -15.52
N LEU A 93 -11.01 -11.84 -14.61
CA LEU A 93 -11.02 -12.39 -13.25
C LEU A 93 -11.51 -13.84 -13.30
N PRO A 94 -11.01 -14.72 -12.41
CA PRO A 94 -11.45 -16.11 -12.34
C PRO A 94 -12.92 -16.24 -11.91
N ASP A 95 -13.42 -15.27 -11.14
CA ASP A 95 -14.80 -15.22 -10.68
C ASP A 95 -15.27 -13.76 -10.47
N TYR A 96 -16.37 -13.41 -11.11
CA TYR A 96 -17.08 -12.13 -11.00
C TYR A 96 -18.32 -12.23 -10.11
N THR A 97 -18.63 -13.40 -9.56
CA THR A 97 -19.81 -13.60 -8.70
C THR A 97 -19.76 -12.67 -7.48
N GLY A 98 -20.84 -11.92 -7.27
CA GLY A 98 -20.96 -11.00 -6.15
C GLY A 98 -20.25 -9.66 -6.33
N PHE A 99 -19.56 -9.43 -7.45
CA PHE A 99 -19.19 -8.07 -7.85
C PHE A 99 -20.44 -7.29 -8.25
N SER A 100 -20.49 -6.04 -7.84
CA SER A 100 -21.45 -5.07 -8.34
C SER A 100 -20.74 -3.84 -8.86
N ILE A 101 -21.36 -3.20 -9.85
CA ILE A 101 -20.94 -1.90 -10.35
C ILE A 101 -22.12 -0.97 -10.30
N GLY A 102 -21.92 0.28 -9.91
CA GLY A 102 -22.99 1.27 -9.85
C GLY A 102 -22.52 2.68 -10.12
N LEU A 103 -23.42 3.50 -10.64
CA LEU A 103 -23.21 4.93 -10.79
C LEU A 103 -23.92 5.67 -9.65
N TYR A 104 -23.18 6.51 -8.95
CA TYR A 104 -23.65 7.25 -7.78
C TYR A 104 -23.50 8.75 -8.01
N GLU A 105 -24.39 9.52 -7.40
CA GLU A 105 -24.16 10.97 -7.28
C GLU A 105 -23.05 11.21 -6.23
N PRO A 106 -22.16 12.19 -6.46
CA PRO A 106 -21.24 12.63 -5.42
C PRO A 106 -22.02 13.27 -4.28
N ASN A 107 -21.54 13.08 -3.06
CA ASN A 107 -22.12 13.69 -1.87
C ASN A 107 -22.07 15.22 -1.97
N SER A 108 -23.24 15.86 -1.92
CA SER A 108 -23.38 17.32 -2.04
C SER A 108 -22.74 18.11 -0.89
N GLN A 109 -22.47 17.46 0.24
CA GLN A 109 -21.74 18.03 1.38
C GLN A 109 -20.21 17.91 1.24
N ASP A 110 -19.73 17.10 0.29
CA ASP A 110 -18.31 16.93 0.01
C ASP A 110 -17.87 17.83 -1.15
N ALA A 111 -17.15 18.90 -0.83
CA ALA A 111 -16.61 19.84 -1.82
C ALA A 111 -15.62 19.18 -2.80
N THR A 112 -15.04 18.03 -2.46
CA THR A 112 -14.14 17.29 -3.34
C THR A 112 -14.88 16.35 -4.30
N ALA A 113 -16.16 16.08 -4.03
CA ALA A 113 -17.00 15.14 -4.78
C ALA A 113 -16.34 13.76 -4.92
N THR A 114 -15.86 13.23 -3.79
CA THR A 114 -15.19 11.93 -3.66
C THR A 114 -16.00 10.91 -2.87
N GLU A 115 -16.87 11.38 -1.98
CA GLU A 115 -17.83 10.54 -1.27
C GLU A 115 -19.08 10.28 -2.10
N ILE A 116 -19.65 9.08 -1.96
CA ILE A 116 -20.89 8.67 -2.65
C ILE A 116 -22.13 9.05 -1.86
N ALA A 117 -23.22 9.34 -2.56
CA ALA A 117 -24.57 9.48 -2.00
C ALA A 117 -25.44 8.29 -2.47
N GLU A 118 -26.68 8.55 -2.91
CA GLU A 118 -27.58 7.54 -3.44
C GLU A 118 -27.20 7.13 -4.88
N PRO A 119 -27.53 5.89 -5.30
CA PRO A 119 -27.39 5.47 -6.69
C PRO A 119 -28.22 6.38 -7.62
N ILE A 120 -27.68 6.66 -8.81
CA ILE A 120 -28.40 7.42 -9.82
C ILE A 120 -29.64 6.64 -10.27
N SER A 121 -30.78 7.34 -10.33
CA SER A 121 -31.99 6.82 -10.96
C SER A 121 -31.83 6.77 -12.48
N LEU A 122 -31.58 5.59 -13.04
CA LEU A 122 -31.50 5.37 -14.48
C LEU A 122 -32.89 5.09 -15.10
N THR A 123 -33.01 5.27 -16.41
CA THR A 123 -34.24 4.96 -17.15
C THR A 123 -34.31 3.46 -17.40
N ARG A 124 -35.37 2.81 -16.90
CA ARG A 124 -35.57 1.36 -17.04
C ARG A 124 -35.67 0.96 -18.52
N THR A 125 -35.02 -0.13 -18.88
CA THR A 125 -35.09 -0.72 -20.23
C THR A 125 -35.56 -2.17 -20.19
N GLU A 126 -35.75 -2.79 -21.36
CA GLU A 126 -36.09 -4.22 -21.47
C GLU A 126 -35.45 -4.90 -22.68
N SER A 127 -35.30 -6.22 -22.63
CA SER A 127 -34.88 -7.04 -23.77
C SER A 127 -35.55 -8.41 -23.70
N PRO A 128 -36.25 -8.88 -24.77
CA PRO A 128 -36.48 -8.20 -26.04
C PRO A 128 -37.44 -7.01 -25.91
N ASP A 129 -37.38 -6.09 -26.89
CA ASP A 129 -38.24 -4.89 -26.97
C ASP A 129 -39.70 -5.26 -27.23
N ILE A 130 -40.62 -4.86 -26.34
CA ILE A 130 -42.05 -5.11 -26.48
C ILE A 130 -42.70 -3.87 -27.11
N ALA A 131 -43.13 -4.03 -28.37
CA ALA A 131 -43.75 -2.92 -29.10
C ALA A 131 -44.91 -2.26 -28.34
N ASN A 132 -44.89 -0.92 -28.30
CA ASN A 132 -45.93 -0.03 -27.76
C ASN A 132 -46.07 0.05 -26.23
N ASN A 133 -45.07 -0.36 -25.44
CA ASN A 133 -45.10 -0.18 -23.98
C ASN A 133 -44.32 1.05 -23.46
N ASN A 134 -43.72 1.84 -24.35
CA ASN A 134 -42.86 3.00 -24.04
C ASN A 134 -41.64 2.70 -23.16
N ILE A 135 -41.22 1.43 -23.06
CA ILE A 135 -39.97 1.04 -22.40
C ILE A 135 -38.90 0.92 -23.51
N PRO A 136 -37.77 1.62 -23.41
CA PRO A 136 -36.72 1.50 -24.41
C PRO A 136 -36.06 0.12 -24.36
N ARG A 137 -35.58 -0.33 -25.52
CA ARG A 137 -34.76 -1.53 -25.62
C ARG A 137 -33.45 -1.36 -24.84
N GLY A 138 -33.13 -2.35 -24.01
CA GLY A 138 -31.87 -2.44 -23.28
C GLY A 138 -30.79 -3.17 -24.06
N LEU A 139 -29.55 -3.01 -23.58
CA LEU A 139 -28.37 -3.70 -24.11
C LEU A 139 -27.87 -4.74 -23.10
N GLU A 140 -27.43 -5.90 -23.59
CA GLU A 140 -26.70 -6.86 -22.76
C GLU A 140 -25.35 -6.26 -22.35
N PRO A 141 -24.81 -6.60 -21.15
CA PRO A 141 -25.38 -7.53 -20.18
C PRO A 141 -26.41 -6.92 -19.20
N ASN A 142 -26.54 -5.60 -19.12
CA ASN A 142 -27.50 -4.91 -18.24
C ASN A 142 -28.79 -4.51 -18.98
N THR A 143 -29.60 -5.51 -19.35
CA THR A 143 -30.78 -5.31 -20.20
C THR A 143 -31.90 -4.51 -19.55
N GLU A 144 -31.94 -4.44 -18.21
CA GLU A 144 -32.94 -3.66 -17.46
C GLU A 144 -32.43 -2.28 -17.02
N ASN A 145 -31.18 -1.95 -17.37
CA ASN A 145 -30.47 -0.75 -16.92
C ASN A 145 -30.49 -0.60 -15.38
N SER A 146 -30.32 -1.74 -14.69
CA SER A 146 -30.28 -1.82 -13.23
C SER A 146 -29.07 -1.08 -12.69
N ASN A 147 -29.23 -0.37 -11.57
CA ASN A 147 -28.16 0.34 -10.87
C ASN A 147 -28.37 0.24 -9.35
N PRO A 148 -27.48 -0.44 -8.60
CA PRO A 148 -26.30 -1.15 -9.08
C PRO A 148 -26.59 -2.35 -9.98
N PHE A 149 -25.66 -2.66 -10.87
CA PHE A 149 -25.66 -3.85 -11.72
C PHE A 149 -24.74 -4.92 -11.13
N PHE A 150 -25.23 -6.15 -10.99
CA PHE A 150 -24.47 -7.28 -10.46
C PHE A 150 -23.90 -8.11 -11.61
N LEU A 151 -22.59 -8.36 -11.56
CA LEU A 151 -21.89 -9.09 -12.61
C LEU A 151 -22.15 -10.59 -12.52
N THR A 152 -21.97 -11.26 -13.66
CA THR A 152 -22.01 -12.72 -13.78
C THR A 152 -20.81 -13.21 -14.57
N ASN A 153 -20.41 -14.47 -14.36
CA ASN A 153 -19.28 -15.06 -15.07
C ASN A 153 -19.53 -15.26 -16.57
N GLY A 154 -20.79 -15.32 -17.00
CA GLY A 154 -21.14 -15.58 -18.41
C GLY A 154 -20.76 -14.46 -19.37
N LYS A 155 -20.39 -13.28 -18.86
CA LYS A 155 -20.06 -12.08 -19.64
C LYS A 155 -18.68 -11.51 -19.28
N GLU A 156 -17.84 -12.28 -18.59
CA GLU A 156 -16.44 -11.95 -18.29
C GLU A 156 -16.22 -10.53 -17.74
N GLY A 157 -17.13 -10.05 -16.88
CA GLY A 157 -17.02 -8.74 -16.24
C GLY A 157 -17.36 -7.54 -17.13
N THR A 158 -17.99 -7.74 -18.29
CA THR A 158 -18.55 -6.62 -19.06
C THR A 158 -19.78 -6.03 -18.39
N TYR A 159 -20.02 -4.74 -18.62
CA TYR A 159 -21.18 -4.00 -18.11
C TYR A 159 -21.55 -2.87 -19.06
N ASN A 160 -22.78 -2.36 -18.90
CA ASN A 160 -23.25 -1.15 -19.56
C ASN A 160 -24.17 -0.37 -18.62
N PHE A 161 -24.10 0.95 -18.73
CA PHE A 161 -25.09 1.87 -18.19
C PHE A 161 -25.59 2.76 -19.30
N LEU A 162 -26.91 2.90 -19.36
CA LEU A 162 -27.61 3.61 -20.39
C LEU A 162 -28.10 4.96 -19.80
N LEU A 163 -27.42 6.04 -20.15
CA LEU A 163 -27.69 7.39 -19.65
C LEU A 163 -28.72 8.11 -20.53
N ASP A 164 -29.66 8.78 -19.88
CA ASP A 164 -30.79 9.47 -20.50
C ASP A 164 -30.51 10.97 -20.72
N PRO A 165 -30.33 11.41 -21.97
CA PRO A 165 -30.09 12.82 -22.28
C PRO A 165 -31.28 13.72 -21.90
N GLN A 166 -32.52 13.19 -21.92
CA GLN A 166 -33.72 13.97 -21.62
C GLN A 166 -33.86 14.27 -20.12
N ARG A 167 -33.19 13.47 -19.27
CA ARG A 167 -33.12 13.69 -17.82
C ARG A 167 -31.94 14.55 -17.39
N GLY A 168 -31.20 15.12 -18.34
CA GLY A 168 -30.00 15.93 -18.08
C GLY A 168 -28.82 15.11 -17.55
N GLN A 169 -28.80 13.78 -17.77
CA GLN A 169 -27.72 12.92 -17.27
C GLN A 169 -26.42 13.10 -18.04
N LEU A 170 -26.47 13.74 -19.22
CA LEU A 170 -25.32 14.06 -20.05
C LEU A 170 -25.07 15.58 -20.13
N ASP A 171 -25.61 16.35 -19.19
CA ASP A 171 -25.38 17.80 -19.16
C ASP A 171 -23.92 18.09 -18.79
N ARG A 172 -23.33 19.08 -19.45
CA ARG A 172 -21.96 19.54 -19.19
C ARG A 172 -21.77 19.87 -17.70
N GLY A 173 -20.71 19.35 -17.10
CA GLY A 173 -20.37 19.53 -15.69
C GLY A 173 -21.06 18.56 -14.73
N LYS A 174 -21.98 17.71 -15.21
CA LYS A 174 -22.51 16.61 -14.39
C LYS A 174 -21.38 15.69 -13.96
N THR A 175 -21.43 15.26 -12.70
CA THR A 175 -20.40 14.45 -12.08
C THR A 175 -21.02 13.22 -11.47
N TYR A 176 -20.39 12.07 -11.67
CA TYR A 176 -20.80 10.77 -11.13
C TYR A 176 -19.61 10.06 -10.51
N ILE A 177 -19.89 9.12 -9.60
CA ILE A 177 -18.90 8.19 -9.10
C ILE A 177 -19.30 6.79 -9.57
N LEU A 178 -18.49 6.20 -10.44
CA LEU A 178 -18.56 4.80 -10.79
C LEU A 178 -17.88 3.99 -9.68
N LEU A 179 -18.69 3.21 -8.97
CA LEU A 179 -18.26 2.36 -7.88
C LEU A 179 -18.20 0.91 -8.36
N ILE A 180 -17.06 0.26 -8.22
CA ILE A 180 -16.89 -1.18 -8.40
C ILE A 180 -16.71 -1.78 -7.03
N HIS A 181 -17.69 -2.56 -6.59
CA HIS A 181 -17.74 -3.17 -5.27
C HIS A 181 -17.55 -4.70 -5.40
N PRO A 182 -16.38 -5.24 -5.01
CA PRO A 182 -16.15 -6.67 -4.91
C PRO A 182 -17.04 -7.32 -3.83
N PRO A 183 -17.24 -8.65 -3.86
CA PRO A 183 -17.97 -9.34 -2.80
C PRO A 183 -17.28 -9.23 -1.43
N ASP A 184 -18.05 -9.36 -0.36
CA ASP A 184 -17.53 -9.38 1.01
C ASP A 184 -16.39 -10.40 1.17
N LYS A 185 -15.30 -9.98 1.81
CA LYS A 185 -14.07 -10.79 2.04
C LYS A 185 -13.32 -11.18 0.77
N SER A 186 -13.59 -10.51 -0.35
CA SER A 186 -12.76 -10.59 -1.55
C SER A 186 -11.32 -10.16 -1.28
N ILE A 187 -10.39 -10.68 -2.09
CA ILE A 187 -8.99 -10.23 -2.10
C ILE A 187 -8.82 -8.89 -2.85
N TYR A 188 -9.84 -8.44 -3.58
CA TYR A 188 -9.80 -7.23 -4.41
C TYR A 188 -10.30 -6.01 -3.63
N ASP A 189 -9.72 -4.84 -3.93
CA ASP A 189 -10.18 -3.55 -3.40
C ASP A 189 -11.42 -3.03 -4.13
N GLU A 190 -12.29 -2.36 -3.37
CA GLU A 190 -13.28 -1.46 -3.93
C GLU A 190 -12.61 -0.34 -4.73
N ARG A 191 -13.18 -0.02 -5.89
CA ARG A 191 -12.69 1.09 -6.72
C ARG A 191 -13.74 2.14 -6.95
N ARG A 192 -13.30 3.40 -6.92
CA ARG A 192 -14.13 4.58 -7.19
C ARG A 192 -13.51 5.43 -8.27
N ILE A 193 -14.28 5.73 -9.30
CA ILE A 193 -13.84 6.53 -10.44
C ILE A 193 -14.82 7.68 -10.63
N LYS A 194 -14.33 8.90 -10.50
CA LYS A 194 -15.10 10.11 -10.73
C LYS A 194 -15.21 10.37 -12.23
N LEU A 195 -16.43 10.39 -12.74
CA LEU A 195 -16.76 10.77 -14.11
C LEU A 195 -17.23 12.22 -14.12
N THR A 196 -16.66 13.05 -14.98
CA THR A 196 -17.11 14.42 -15.22
C THR A 196 -17.51 14.56 -16.68
N ILE A 197 -18.76 14.92 -16.92
CA ILE A 197 -19.29 15.13 -18.27
C ILE A 197 -18.76 16.45 -18.82
N GLY A 198 -18.16 16.37 -20.00
CA GLY A 198 -17.50 17.48 -20.68
C GLY A 198 -18.36 18.11 -21.76
N GLU A 199 -17.71 18.53 -22.85
CA GLU A 199 -18.38 19.10 -24.01
C GLU A 199 -19.23 18.05 -24.74
N ARG A 200 -20.32 18.52 -25.34
CA ARG A 200 -21.21 17.73 -26.19
C ARG A 200 -21.20 18.31 -27.59
N ASP A 201 -20.87 17.47 -28.56
CA ASP A 201 -21.20 17.64 -29.97
C ASP A 201 -22.46 16.79 -30.25
N ASP A 202 -23.30 17.14 -31.23
CA ASP A 202 -24.68 16.62 -31.37
C ASP A 202 -24.84 15.11 -31.09
N ARG A 203 -23.88 14.29 -31.55
CA ARG A 203 -23.84 12.83 -31.37
C ARG A 203 -22.84 12.30 -30.34
N VAL A 204 -21.93 13.11 -29.82
CA VAL A 204 -20.83 12.62 -28.98
C VAL A 204 -20.69 13.50 -27.74
N VAL A 205 -20.72 12.86 -26.57
CA VAL A 205 -20.48 13.52 -25.28
C VAL A 205 -19.10 13.12 -24.77
N ALA A 206 -18.22 14.09 -24.57
CA ALA A 206 -16.93 13.83 -23.93
C ALA A 206 -17.12 13.62 -22.42
N TYR A 207 -16.28 12.77 -21.82
CA TYR A 207 -16.17 12.66 -20.37
C TYR A 207 -14.72 12.55 -19.94
N THR A 208 -14.45 12.95 -18.71
CA THR A 208 -13.18 12.70 -18.02
C THR A 208 -13.43 11.77 -16.84
N ALA A 209 -12.78 10.60 -16.86
CA ALA A 209 -12.74 9.66 -15.75
C ALA A 209 -11.47 9.89 -14.93
N THR A 210 -11.59 9.98 -13.60
CA THR A 210 -10.48 10.20 -12.67
C THR A 210 -10.55 9.20 -11.52
N SER A 211 -9.49 8.44 -11.29
CA SER A 211 -9.41 7.49 -10.19
C SER A 211 -9.30 8.21 -8.86
N LEU A 212 -10.14 7.83 -7.89
CA LEU A 212 -10.14 8.43 -6.56
C LEU A 212 -9.21 7.71 -5.56
N ASP A 213 -8.77 6.50 -5.89
CA ASP A 213 -7.83 5.70 -5.10
C ASP A 213 -6.35 5.94 -5.49
N GLY A 214 -6.11 6.77 -6.51
CA GLY A 214 -4.79 7.04 -7.07
C GLY A 214 -4.16 5.86 -7.83
N LYS A 215 -4.91 4.78 -8.09
CA LYS A 215 -4.48 3.66 -8.93
C LYS A 215 -4.80 3.97 -10.42
N PRO A 216 -4.08 3.36 -11.38
CA PRO A 216 -4.40 3.53 -12.79
C PRO A 216 -5.81 3.03 -13.12
N ILE A 217 -6.52 3.71 -14.03
CA ILE A 217 -7.91 3.34 -14.38
C ILE A 217 -7.93 2.01 -15.13
N SER A 218 -7.06 1.82 -16.11
CA SER A 218 -6.91 0.57 -16.85
C SER A 218 -5.63 -0.16 -16.44
N ALA A 219 -5.53 -1.46 -16.76
CA ALA A 219 -4.29 -2.22 -16.62
C ALA A 219 -3.24 -1.88 -17.71
N THR A 220 -3.68 -1.29 -18.82
CA THR A 220 -2.84 -1.04 -20.00
C THR A 220 -2.18 0.33 -20.01
N ASP A 221 -2.64 1.26 -19.17
CA ASP A 221 -2.05 2.58 -19.02
C ASP A 221 -1.81 2.91 -17.54
N ASN A 222 -0.77 3.69 -17.26
CA ASN A 222 -0.48 4.17 -15.90
C ASN A 222 -1.27 5.45 -15.56
N ARG A 223 -2.37 5.73 -16.28
CA ARG A 223 -3.10 6.98 -16.16
C ARG A 223 -4.15 6.85 -15.07
N THR A 224 -4.11 7.78 -14.12
CA THR A 224 -5.15 7.96 -13.11
C THR A 224 -6.29 8.85 -13.60
N SER A 225 -6.16 9.44 -14.80
CA SER A 225 -7.21 10.22 -15.45
C SER A 225 -7.20 9.98 -16.95
N VAL A 226 -8.36 9.66 -17.51
CA VAL A 226 -8.55 9.37 -18.94
C VAL A 226 -9.73 10.16 -19.48
N ASN A 227 -9.62 10.60 -20.73
CA ASN A 227 -10.75 11.17 -21.46
C ASN A 227 -11.35 10.08 -22.34
N GLY A 228 -12.68 10.04 -22.38
CA GLY A 228 -13.44 9.15 -23.24
C GLY A 228 -14.61 9.88 -23.88
N THR A 229 -15.32 9.16 -24.73
CA THR A 229 -16.49 9.65 -25.45
C THR A 229 -17.64 8.68 -25.27
N ILE A 230 -18.85 9.23 -25.17
CA ILE A 230 -20.10 8.51 -25.16
C ILE A 230 -20.82 8.85 -26.47
N ASP A 231 -21.10 7.84 -27.29
CA ASP A 231 -21.84 8.02 -28.55
C ASP A 231 -23.35 7.98 -28.28
N ILE A 232 -24.08 8.88 -28.93
CA ILE A 232 -25.54 8.97 -28.94
C ILE A 232 -25.98 8.59 -30.36
N GLU A 233 -26.41 7.34 -30.56
CA GLU A 233 -26.88 6.89 -31.86
C GLU A 233 -28.07 7.74 -32.36
N ASN A 234 -28.07 8.03 -33.66
CA ASN A 234 -28.90 9.06 -34.27
C ASN A 234 -30.39 8.64 -34.34
N ALA A 235 -31.26 9.35 -33.60
CA ALA A 235 -32.68 9.03 -33.37
C ALA A 235 -33.65 9.47 -34.48
N GLU A 236 -33.36 9.25 -35.77
CA GLU A 236 -34.28 9.76 -36.80
C GLU A 236 -35.58 8.96 -36.98
N ARG A 237 -35.75 7.75 -36.42
CA ARG A 237 -37.03 6.99 -36.55
C ARG A 237 -37.49 6.09 -35.39
N ILE A 238 -36.79 5.98 -34.25
CA ILE A 238 -37.19 5.04 -33.18
C ILE A 238 -36.77 5.59 -31.79
N GLY A 239 -37.74 5.70 -30.86
CA GLY A 239 -37.55 5.59 -29.39
C GLY A 239 -36.59 6.56 -28.66
N LEU A 240 -36.62 6.51 -27.32
CA LEU A 240 -35.60 7.12 -26.46
C LEU A 240 -34.28 6.36 -26.66
N VAL A 241 -33.21 7.08 -27.05
CA VAL A 241 -31.87 6.52 -27.18
C VAL A 241 -31.07 6.86 -25.93
N LEU A 242 -30.52 5.83 -25.31
CA LEU A 242 -29.70 5.96 -24.11
C LEU A 242 -28.23 5.75 -24.49
N ALA A 243 -27.36 6.57 -23.90
CA ALA A 243 -25.96 6.61 -24.26
C ALA A 243 -25.14 5.64 -23.38
N VAL A 244 -24.20 4.90 -23.96
CA VAL A 244 -23.47 3.83 -23.25
C VAL A 244 -22.15 4.32 -22.67
N LEU A 245 -21.95 4.08 -21.37
CA LEU A 245 -20.65 4.29 -20.74
C LEU A 245 -19.73 3.07 -20.96
N ASP A 246 -18.81 3.20 -21.90
CA ASP A 246 -17.68 2.28 -22.08
C ASP A 246 -16.46 2.81 -21.31
N LEU A 247 -16.12 2.16 -20.20
CA LEU A 247 -14.90 2.41 -19.45
C LEU A 247 -14.28 1.11 -18.98
N ASN A 248 -13.10 0.78 -19.50
CA ASN A 248 -12.32 -0.34 -18.99
C ASN A 248 -11.69 0.01 -17.65
N THR A 249 -11.86 -0.89 -16.68
CA THR A 249 -11.40 -0.69 -15.32
C THR A 249 -10.68 -1.93 -14.80
N SER A 250 -9.59 -1.75 -14.06
CA SER A 250 -8.86 -2.85 -13.42
C SER A 250 -9.13 -2.89 -11.92
N VAL A 251 -9.43 -4.06 -11.36
CA VAL A 251 -9.48 -4.26 -9.91
C VAL A 251 -8.23 -5.00 -9.45
N CYS A 252 -7.64 -4.50 -8.39
CA CYS A 252 -6.39 -5.00 -7.85
C CYS A 252 -6.57 -5.61 -6.48
N GLN A 253 -5.67 -6.53 -6.11
CA GLN A 253 -5.66 -7.10 -4.77
C GLN A 253 -5.41 -5.99 -3.75
N ALA A 254 -6.08 -6.07 -2.60
CA ALA A 254 -5.95 -5.10 -1.51
C ALA A 254 -4.52 -5.00 -0.98
N GLN A 255 -3.87 -6.16 -0.91
CA GLN A 255 -2.48 -6.29 -0.52
C GLN A 255 -1.73 -7.07 -1.60
N GLU A 256 -0.82 -6.41 -2.29
CA GLU A 256 -0.03 -7.00 -3.39
C GLU A 256 1.37 -7.45 -2.95
N VAL A 257 1.87 -6.92 -1.84
CA VAL A 257 3.13 -7.32 -1.21
C VAL A 257 2.93 -7.28 0.30
N GLN A 258 3.60 -8.13 1.06
CA GLN A 258 3.53 -8.13 2.52
C GLN A 258 4.93 -8.09 3.10
N VAL A 259 5.17 -7.26 4.11
CA VAL A 259 6.39 -7.25 4.91
C VAL A 259 6.06 -7.55 6.37
N VAL A 260 6.78 -8.51 6.95
CA VAL A 260 6.75 -8.82 8.37
C VAL A 260 8.12 -8.55 8.96
N LYS A 261 8.15 -7.95 10.15
CA LYS A 261 9.39 -7.64 10.86
C LYS A 261 9.43 -8.34 12.21
N THR A 262 10.58 -8.90 12.55
CA THR A 262 10.89 -9.45 13.88
C THR A 262 12.31 -9.07 14.31
N GLY A 263 12.56 -9.14 15.62
CA GLY A 263 13.90 -9.08 16.21
C GLY A 263 14.24 -10.39 16.91
N ASP A 264 15.54 -10.68 17.08
CA ASP A 264 16.02 -11.86 17.82
C ASP A 264 15.74 -11.80 19.33
N ARG A 265 15.38 -10.63 19.85
CA ARG A 265 15.11 -10.39 21.27
C ARG A 265 14.04 -9.33 21.50
N ALA A 266 13.42 -9.38 22.68
CA ALA A 266 12.42 -8.43 23.15
C ALA A 266 13.01 -7.31 24.04
N THR A 267 14.18 -7.54 24.63
CA THR A 267 14.90 -6.59 25.50
C THR A 267 16.36 -6.48 25.08
N ALA A 268 16.98 -5.31 25.25
CA ALA A 268 18.42 -5.12 25.05
C ALA A 268 18.97 -3.95 25.88
N GLU A 269 20.28 -3.95 26.08
CA GLU A 269 21.04 -2.90 26.77
C GLU A 269 21.96 -2.15 25.80
N PRO A 270 22.35 -0.90 26.10
CA PRO A 270 23.43 -0.22 25.38
C PRO A 270 24.68 -1.09 25.26
N GLY A 271 25.20 -1.26 24.03
CA GLY A 271 26.29 -2.17 23.69
C GLY A 271 25.84 -3.50 23.06
N ASP A 272 24.57 -3.90 23.24
CA ASP A 272 24.05 -5.11 22.60
C ASP A 272 23.95 -4.96 21.08
N THR A 273 24.10 -6.09 20.39
CA THR A 273 23.76 -6.23 18.96
C THR A 273 22.42 -6.95 18.83
N VAL A 274 21.48 -6.34 18.10
CA VAL A 274 20.17 -6.89 17.78
C VAL A 274 20.15 -7.31 16.32
N ILE A 275 19.60 -8.49 16.04
CA ILE A 275 19.42 -9.02 14.69
C ILE A 275 17.94 -8.89 14.32
N TYR A 276 17.66 -8.04 13.34
CA TYR A 276 16.34 -7.90 12.76
C TYR A 276 16.17 -8.84 11.56
N ARG A 277 14.96 -9.38 11.41
CA ARG A 277 14.54 -10.19 10.26
C ARG A 277 13.32 -9.55 9.62
N LEU A 278 13.36 -9.45 8.31
CA LEU A 278 12.32 -8.96 7.43
C LEU A 278 11.91 -10.10 6.51
N SER A 279 10.62 -10.41 6.45
CA SER A 279 10.07 -11.40 5.54
C SER A 279 9.15 -10.70 4.56
N VAL A 280 9.55 -10.67 3.29
CA VAL A 280 8.81 -10.03 2.20
C VAL A 280 8.17 -11.10 1.33
N LYS A 281 6.85 -11.03 1.17
CA LYS A 281 6.05 -11.97 0.40
C LYS A 281 5.30 -11.22 -0.70
N ASN A 282 5.38 -11.71 -1.92
CA ASN A 282 4.57 -11.20 -3.02
C ASN A 282 3.19 -11.85 -2.97
N LEU A 283 2.14 -11.05 -2.79
CA LEU A 283 0.75 -11.50 -2.78
C LEU A 283 0.03 -11.22 -4.09
N SER A 284 0.67 -10.49 -5.00
CA SER A 284 0.14 -10.12 -6.32
C SER A 284 0.03 -11.32 -7.26
N SER A 285 -0.77 -11.18 -8.33
CA SER A 285 -0.88 -12.17 -9.41
C SER A 285 0.37 -12.27 -10.30
N SER A 286 1.31 -11.33 -10.20
CA SER A 286 2.46 -11.20 -11.10
C SER A 286 3.80 -11.23 -10.35
N LEU A 287 4.92 -11.42 -11.06
CA LEU A 287 6.24 -11.26 -10.46
C LEU A 287 6.47 -9.80 -10.08
N LEU A 288 7.17 -9.58 -8.96
CA LEU A 288 7.61 -8.25 -8.56
C LEU A 288 9.12 -8.11 -8.78
N LYS A 289 9.53 -6.97 -9.33
CA LYS A 289 10.93 -6.55 -9.50
C LYS A 289 11.19 -5.26 -8.71
N ASN A 290 12.46 -4.85 -8.64
CA ASN A 290 12.88 -3.61 -7.98
C ASN A 290 12.41 -3.53 -6.51
N ILE A 291 12.49 -4.65 -5.78
CA ILE A 291 12.09 -4.69 -4.38
C ILE A 291 13.08 -3.86 -3.55
N VAL A 292 12.54 -2.90 -2.79
CA VAL A 292 13.29 -2.06 -1.86
C VAL A 292 12.61 -2.11 -0.50
N VAL A 293 13.35 -2.51 0.53
CA VAL A 293 12.91 -2.40 1.92
C VAL A 293 13.64 -1.22 2.56
N THR A 294 12.87 -0.23 3.02
CA THR A 294 13.37 0.92 3.75
C THR A 294 13.06 0.75 5.22
N ASP A 295 14.09 0.76 6.05
CA ASP A 295 13.99 0.49 7.49
C ASP A 295 14.54 1.67 8.30
N THR A 296 13.72 2.21 9.19
CA THR A 296 14.10 3.32 10.07
C THR A 296 14.41 2.80 11.46
N LEU A 297 15.69 2.82 11.81
CA LEU A 297 16.20 2.47 13.12
C LEU A 297 15.70 3.47 14.20
N PRO A 298 15.50 3.01 15.46
CA PRO A 298 15.21 3.90 16.57
C PRO A 298 16.39 4.84 16.88
N VAL A 299 16.15 5.87 17.68
CA VAL A 299 17.23 6.71 18.24
C VAL A 299 18.18 5.84 19.06
N GLY A 300 19.48 6.06 18.90
CA GLY A 300 20.53 5.32 19.61
C GLY A 300 20.81 3.93 19.03
N PHE A 301 20.44 3.66 17.79
CA PHE A 301 20.78 2.42 17.08
C PHE A 301 21.68 2.75 15.89
N THR A 302 22.73 1.94 15.71
CA THR A 302 23.67 2.07 14.60
C THR A 302 23.66 0.81 13.75
N PHE A 303 23.37 0.95 12.46
CA PHE A 303 23.39 -0.13 11.49
C PHE A 303 24.80 -0.73 11.34
N ILE A 304 24.90 -2.04 11.13
CA ILE A 304 26.17 -2.74 10.83
C ILE A 304 26.19 -3.09 9.33
N PRO A 305 26.89 -2.34 8.45
CA PRO A 305 26.75 -2.47 6.99
C PRO A 305 27.02 -3.86 6.41
N LYS A 306 27.98 -4.62 6.97
CA LYS A 306 28.35 -5.95 6.46
C LYS A 306 27.54 -7.10 7.06
N SER A 307 26.51 -6.79 7.86
CA SER A 307 25.67 -7.77 8.54
C SER A 307 24.53 -8.33 7.69
N VAL A 308 24.21 -7.69 6.56
CA VAL A 308 23.05 -8.07 5.74
C VAL A 308 23.24 -9.47 5.15
N ARG A 309 22.24 -10.33 5.37
CA ARG A 309 22.13 -11.65 4.78
C ARG A 309 20.72 -11.81 4.24
N ALA A 310 20.56 -12.44 3.10
CA ALA A 310 19.24 -12.68 2.54
C ALA A 310 19.16 -14.03 1.84
N GLU A 311 17.94 -14.55 1.80
CA GLU A 311 17.59 -15.76 1.08
C GLU A 311 16.22 -15.60 0.42
N LEU A 312 16.05 -16.22 -0.74
CA LEU A 312 14.77 -16.38 -1.42
C LEU A 312 14.48 -17.88 -1.50
N GLY A 313 13.41 -18.33 -0.84
CA GLY A 313 13.05 -19.75 -0.84
C GLY A 313 14.20 -20.67 -0.38
N LYS A 314 14.95 -20.25 0.65
CA LYS A 314 16.17 -20.92 1.20
C LYS A 314 17.42 -20.85 0.32
N THR A 315 17.37 -20.17 -0.82
CA THR A 315 18.55 -19.94 -1.67
C THR A 315 19.17 -18.59 -1.29
N PRO A 316 20.46 -18.50 -0.94
CA PRO A 316 21.12 -17.23 -0.64
C PRO A 316 21.05 -16.26 -1.82
N VAL A 317 20.70 -15.00 -1.54
CA VAL A 317 20.65 -13.92 -2.54
C VAL A 317 21.41 -12.69 -2.05
N ALA A 318 21.98 -11.92 -2.97
CA ALA A 318 22.67 -10.68 -2.65
C ALA A 318 21.68 -9.52 -2.52
N ILE A 319 21.82 -8.72 -1.46
CA ILE A 319 21.05 -7.49 -1.26
C ILE A 319 22.04 -6.33 -1.16
N ALA A 320 21.82 -5.31 -1.98
CA ALA A 320 22.55 -4.06 -1.87
C ALA A 320 22.01 -3.28 -0.66
N SER A 321 22.90 -2.86 0.24
CA SER A 321 22.53 -2.11 1.43
C SER A 321 23.20 -0.75 1.46
N SER A 322 22.42 0.30 1.69
CA SER A 322 22.91 1.64 2.00
C SER A 322 22.21 2.17 3.25
N HIS A 323 22.76 3.22 3.87
CA HIS A 323 22.11 3.87 5.00
C HIS A 323 22.45 5.36 5.01
N ASP A 324 21.49 6.16 5.48
CA ASP A 324 21.63 7.58 5.77
C ASP A 324 21.08 7.85 7.17
N GLY A 325 21.99 8.11 8.10
CA GLY A 325 21.69 8.20 9.53
C GLY A 325 21.01 6.93 10.05
N ARG A 326 19.73 7.04 10.41
CA ARG A 326 18.92 5.94 10.96
C ARG A 326 18.15 5.16 9.89
N THR A 327 18.12 5.64 8.65
CA THR A 327 17.35 5.01 7.57
C THR A 327 18.25 4.10 6.77
N ILE A 328 17.91 2.81 6.72
CA ILE A 328 18.59 1.77 5.94
C ILE A 328 17.75 1.50 4.70
N SER A 329 18.39 1.39 3.54
CA SER A 329 17.77 0.94 2.29
C SER A 329 18.38 -0.39 1.88
N LEU A 330 17.53 -1.40 1.71
CA LEU A 330 17.87 -2.76 1.34
C LEU A 330 17.24 -3.06 -0.02
N ARG A 331 18.04 -3.09 -1.08
CA ARG A 331 17.57 -3.26 -2.46
C ARG A 331 17.92 -4.65 -2.99
N ALA A 332 16.90 -5.35 -3.49
CA ALA A 332 17.04 -6.64 -4.15
C ALA A 332 17.29 -6.44 -5.65
N GLU A 333 18.54 -6.13 -6.01
CA GLU A 333 18.91 -5.85 -7.41
C GLU A 333 18.91 -7.12 -8.25
N GLY A 334 18.20 -7.10 -9.38
CA GLY A 334 18.10 -8.26 -10.30
C GLY A 334 17.35 -9.47 -9.72
N ILE A 335 16.64 -9.30 -8.60
CA ILE A 335 15.84 -10.35 -7.98
C ILE A 335 14.37 -10.11 -8.33
N GLU A 336 13.72 -11.14 -8.89
CA GLU A 336 12.29 -11.18 -9.13
C GLU A 336 11.63 -12.02 -8.04
N LEU A 337 10.67 -11.43 -7.32
CA LEU A 337 9.93 -12.10 -6.26
C LEU A 337 8.68 -12.77 -6.90
N PRO A 338 8.60 -14.10 -6.95
CA PRO A 338 7.52 -14.79 -7.65
C PRO A 338 6.19 -14.63 -6.93
N SER A 339 5.10 -14.69 -7.70
CA SER A 339 3.75 -14.66 -7.16
C SER A 339 3.47 -15.90 -6.31
N ASN A 340 2.59 -15.74 -5.32
CA ASN A 340 2.28 -16.78 -4.33
C ASN A 340 1.47 -17.96 -4.89
N ALA A 341 1.32 -18.07 -6.21
CA ALA A 341 0.41 -19.02 -6.86
C ALA A 341 0.87 -20.48 -6.75
N THR A 342 2.14 -20.76 -6.45
CA THR A 342 2.65 -22.14 -6.49
C THR A 342 3.77 -22.52 -5.50
N ASN A 343 4.55 -21.60 -4.93
CA ASN A 343 5.86 -21.99 -4.35
C ASN A 343 6.29 -21.34 -3.02
N GLU A 344 5.39 -20.71 -2.24
CA GLU A 344 5.70 -20.12 -0.90
C GLU A 344 7.08 -19.40 -0.81
N GLN A 345 7.52 -18.73 -1.88
CA GLN A 345 8.84 -18.13 -1.87
C GLN A 345 8.77 -16.79 -1.16
N VAL A 346 9.43 -16.74 -0.01
CA VAL A 346 9.57 -15.54 0.80
C VAL A 346 11.00 -15.05 0.68
N LEU A 347 11.16 -13.74 0.46
CA LEU A 347 12.45 -13.07 0.57
C LEU A 347 12.68 -12.74 2.05
N ASN A 348 13.56 -13.49 2.69
CA ASN A 348 13.99 -13.23 4.06
C ASN A 348 15.26 -12.40 4.03
N ILE A 349 15.27 -11.27 4.76
CA ILE A 349 16.43 -10.41 4.91
C ILE A 349 16.72 -10.27 6.40
N ALA A 350 17.94 -10.59 6.82
CA ALA A 350 18.43 -10.37 8.16
C ALA A 350 19.51 -9.30 8.15
N TYR A 351 19.49 -8.42 9.15
CA TYR A 351 20.54 -7.42 9.35
C TYR A 351 20.71 -7.12 10.85
N ALA A 352 21.85 -6.55 11.22
CA ALA A 352 22.17 -6.25 12.60
C ALA A 352 22.34 -4.74 12.86
N ALA A 353 21.98 -4.33 14.07
CA ALA A 353 22.22 -3.00 14.60
C ALA A 353 22.75 -3.09 16.03
N VAL A 354 23.66 -2.18 16.39
CA VAL A 354 24.18 -2.05 17.75
C VAL A 354 23.49 -0.90 18.48
N LEU A 355 23.19 -1.09 19.76
CA LEU A 355 22.62 -0.07 20.62
C LEU A 355 23.73 0.82 21.18
N THR A 356 23.56 2.13 21.10
CA THR A 356 24.42 3.13 21.73
C THR A 356 23.84 3.58 23.06
N ALA A 357 24.61 4.38 23.82
CA ALA A 357 24.14 4.97 25.09
C ALA A 357 22.85 5.81 24.93
N ASP A 358 22.63 6.42 23.76
CA ASP A 358 21.44 7.22 23.48
C ASP A 358 20.17 6.38 23.32
N ALA A 359 20.27 5.05 23.19
CA ALA A 359 19.12 4.16 23.03
C ALA A 359 18.15 4.27 24.22
N VAL A 360 18.68 4.57 25.42
CA VAL A 360 17.89 4.76 26.65
C VAL A 360 16.89 5.92 26.54
N ARG A 361 17.17 6.90 25.67
CA ARG A 361 16.28 8.04 25.42
C ARG A 361 15.22 7.75 24.34
N GLY A 362 15.35 6.64 23.62
CA GLY A 362 14.48 6.24 22.53
C GLY A 362 13.37 5.27 22.94
N LYS A 363 12.39 5.06 22.05
CA LYS A 363 11.28 4.11 22.25
C LYS A 363 11.61 2.66 21.84
N GLY A 364 12.80 2.43 21.26
CA GLY A 364 13.20 1.12 20.73
C GLY A 364 12.34 0.62 19.57
N GLU A 365 11.59 1.49 18.89
CA GLU A 365 10.74 1.14 17.75
C GLU A 365 11.51 1.19 16.44
N ASN A 366 11.66 0.04 15.82
CA ASN A 366 12.18 -0.07 14.47
C ASN A 366 11.01 -0.26 13.47
N LEU A 367 11.03 0.49 12.37
CA LEU A 367 9.94 0.55 11.39
C LEU A 367 10.44 0.24 9.98
N ALA A 368 9.84 -0.74 9.31
CA ALA A 368 10.18 -1.12 7.94
C ALA A 368 9.00 -0.96 6.98
N ASN A 369 9.28 -0.42 5.80
CA ASN A 369 8.36 -0.33 4.68
C ASN A 369 8.97 -1.05 3.48
N VAL A 370 8.15 -1.68 2.64
CA VAL A 370 8.58 -2.30 1.39
C VAL A 370 7.90 -1.62 0.21
N THR A 371 8.65 -1.46 -0.88
CA THR A 371 8.14 -1.12 -2.19
C THR A 371 8.66 -2.10 -3.23
N GLY A 372 7.92 -2.24 -4.32
CA GLY A 372 8.28 -3.05 -5.47
C GLY A 372 7.52 -2.60 -6.71
N GLN A 373 7.80 -3.23 -7.85
CA GLN A 373 7.08 -2.97 -9.09
C GLN A 373 6.64 -4.29 -9.71
N ARG A 374 5.42 -4.35 -10.22
CA ARG A 374 4.98 -5.51 -11.00
C ARG A 374 5.73 -5.58 -12.32
N ILE A 375 6.02 -6.79 -12.81
CA ILE A 375 6.74 -6.97 -14.07
C ILE A 375 5.86 -6.72 -15.30
N ASP A 376 4.56 -6.97 -15.18
CA ASP A 376 3.57 -6.94 -16.26
C ASP A 376 3.21 -5.51 -16.68
N ASN A 377 3.00 -4.61 -15.73
CA ASN A 377 2.51 -3.24 -15.98
C ASN A 377 3.35 -2.14 -15.32
N ASN A 378 4.45 -2.49 -14.64
CA ASN A 378 5.32 -1.57 -13.88
C ASN A 378 4.61 -0.79 -12.75
N GLN A 379 3.40 -1.20 -12.35
CA GLN A 379 2.70 -0.58 -11.24
C GLN A 379 3.47 -0.80 -9.94
N THR A 380 3.52 0.24 -9.10
CA THR A 380 4.21 0.18 -7.82
C THR A 380 3.33 -0.46 -6.76
N VAL A 381 3.88 -1.44 -6.06
CA VAL A 381 3.28 -2.09 -4.89
C VAL A 381 4.01 -1.64 -3.65
N LYS A 382 3.31 -1.56 -2.52
CA LYS A 382 3.87 -1.11 -1.24
C LYS A 382 3.19 -1.78 -0.06
N ASP A 383 3.94 -1.93 1.02
CA ASP A 383 3.41 -2.35 2.33
C ASP A 383 4.23 -1.75 3.48
N GLY A 384 3.65 -1.75 4.67
CA GLY A 384 4.20 -1.22 5.89
C GLY A 384 3.33 -0.12 6.53
N PRO A 385 3.69 0.35 7.73
CA PRO A 385 4.92 0.00 8.45
C PRO A 385 4.85 -1.33 9.21
N ALA A 386 5.83 -2.20 8.99
CA ALA A 386 6.09 -3.34 9.86
C ALA A 386 7.00 -2.91 11.03
N VAL A 387 6.50 -3.02 12.25
CA VAL A 387 7.16 -2.47 13.45
C VAL A 387 7.62 -3.58 14.38
N HIS A 388 8.87 -3.51 14.85
CA HIS A 388 9.36 -4.29 15.98
C HIS A 388 9.77 -3.34 17.12
N ARG A 389 9.20 -3.53 18.31
CA ARG A 389 9.50 -2.73 19.48
C ARG A 389 10.40 -3.50 20.45
N LEU A 390 11.54 -2.92 20.77
CA LEU A 390 12.49 -3.44 21.74
C LEU A 390 12.38 -2.66 23.05
N ARG A 391 12.30 -3.37 24.18
CA ARG A 391 12.41 -2.74 25.50
C ARG A 391 13.89 -2.48 25.81
N ILE A 392 14.24 -1.20 25.99
CA ILE A 392 15.60 -0.80 26.31
C ILE A 392 15.78 -0.81 27.82
N ASN A 393 16.71 -1.63 28.30
CA ASN A 393 17.15 -1.60 29.68
C ASN A 393 18.39 -0.69 29.77
N PRO A 394 18.43 0.29 30.69
CA PRO A 394 19.60 1.17 30.81
C PRO A 394 20.89 0.44 31.19
N GLY A 395 20.81 -0.75 31.82
CA GLY A 395 21.96 -1.53 32.26
C GLY A 395 22.90 -0.70 33.14
N ILE A 396 24.19 -0.70 32.80
CA ILE A 396 25.22 0.11 33.49
C ILE A 396 25.01 1.63 33.38
N LEU A 397 24.16 2.09 32.45
CA LEU A 397 23.82 3.51 32.31
C LEU A 397 22.57 3.88 33.11
N SER A 398 22.05 2.96 33.94
CA SER A 398 20.97 3.26 34.86
C SER A 398 21.40 4.34 35.84
N ASP A 399 20.50 5.29 36.07
CA ASP A 399 20.63 6.32 37.10
C ASP A 399 19.96 5.92 38.41
N CYS A 400 19.51 4.66 38.55
CA CYS A 400 18.90 4.18 39.78
C CYS A 400 19.94 4.17 40.91
N GLY A 401 19.54 4.64 42.08
CA GLY A 401 20.37 4.65 43.27
C GLY A 401 20.06 3.50 44.23
N THR A 402 20.73 3.53 45.39
CA THR A 402 20.53 2.57 46.48
C THR A 402 20.01 3.28 47.72
N LEU A 403 18.92 2.76 48.27
CA LEU A 403 18.48 3.14 49.61
C LEU A 403 19.06 2.18 50.63
N ILE A 404 19.62 2.73 51.70
CA ILE A 404 20.02 1.96 52.88
C ILE A 404 19.32 2.54 54.10
N GLY A 405 19.07 1.72 55.10
CA GLY A 405 18.44 2.22 56.30
C GLY A 405 18.44 1.23 57.44
N ARG A 406 17.93 1.70 58.57
CA ARG A 406 17.74 0.90 59.77
C ARG A 406 16.47 1.32 60.49
N VAL A 407 15.77 0.35 61.05
CA VAL A 407 14.79 0.56 62.12
C VAL A 407 15.46 0.23 63.44
N PHE A 408 15.49 1.17 64.39
CA PHE A 408 16.22 1.02 65.64
C PHE A 408 15.48 1.65 66.83
N VAL A 409 15.84 1.20 68.03
CA VAL A 409 15.32 1.73 69.29
C VAL A 409 16.11 2.97 69.68
N ASP A 410 15.52 4.14 69.46
CA ASP A 410 16.08 5.43 69.81
C ASP A 410 15.85 5.70 71.30
N LYS A 411 16.93 5.68 72.07
CA LYS A 411 16.94 5.81 73.53
C LYS A 411 17.17 7.26 73.96
N ASN A 412 17.89 8.03 73.17
CA ASN A 412 18.27 9.40 73.51
C ASN A 412 17.40 10.46 72.81
N PHE A 413 16.49 10.03 71.93
CA PHE A 413 15.50 10.82 71.22
C PHE A 413 16.11 11.86 70.27
N ASP A 414 17.24 11.55 69.62
CA ASP A 414 17.85 12.42 68.61
C ASP A 414 17.64 11.95 67.15
N GLY A 415 17.06 10.76 66.97
CA GLY A 415 16.75 10.14 65.69
C GLY A 415 17.95 9.77 64.83
N GLU A 416 19.15 9.73 65.41
CA GLU A 416 20.34 9.10 64.83
C GLU A 416 20.66 7.84 65.61
N GLN A 417 21.25 6.84 64.95
CA GLN A 417 21.55 5.57 65.62
C GLN A 417 22.92 5.64 66.30
N GLN A 418 23.00 5.34 67.60
CA GLN A 418 24.27 5.28 68.35
C GLN A 418 24.62 3.86 68.87
N PRO A 419 25.87 3.65 69.33
CA PRO A 419 26.23 2.44 70.07
C PRO A 419 25.34 2.25 71.31
N GLY A 420 24.79 1.04 71.48
CA GLY A 420 23.86 0.71 72.57
C GLY A 420 22.38 0.81 72.19
N GLU A 421 22.06 1.28 70.99
CA GLU A 421 20.71 1.29 70.43
C GLU A 421 20.48 0.07 69.51
N PRO A 422 19.68 -0.91 69.94
CA PRO A 422 19.44 -2.12 69.16
C PRO A 422 18.56 -1.84 67.94
N GLY A 423 18.82 -2.58 66.86
CA GLY A 423 17.93 -2.61 65.70
C GLY A 423 16.65 -3.39 65.98
N VAL A 424 15.61 -3.13 65.20
CA VAL A 424 14.30 -3.80 65.30
C VAL A 424 14.11 -4.72 64.09
N PRO A 425 14.05 -6.04 64.31
CA PRO A 425 13.93 -7.00 63.23
C PRO A 425 12.51 -7.12 62.69
N ASN A 426 12.37 -7.61 61.46
CA ASN A 426 11.10 -7.86 60.78
C ASN A 426 10.18 -6.63 60.65
N ALA A 427 10.73 -5.43 60.83
CA ALA A 427 10.02 -4.18 60.64
C ALA A 427 9.75 -3.97 59.15
N VAL A 428 8.53 -3.59 58.82
CA VAL A 428 8.07 -3.45 57.44
C VAL A 428 8.03 -1.97 57.06
N ILE A 429 8.65 -1.65 55.93
CA ILE A 429 8.62 -0.31 55.34
C ILE A 429 7.91 -0.39 53.99
N PHE A 430 6.93 0.47 53.76
CA PHE A 430 6.30 0.66 52.46
C PHE A 430 6.88 1.88 51.77
N MET A 431 7.33 1.71 50.53
CA MET A 431 7.79 2.79 49.67
C MET A 431 6.62 3.40 48.90
N ASP A 432 6.81 4.63 48.41
CA ASP A 432 5.92 5.37 47.53
C ASP A 432 5.51 4.64 46.24
N ASP A 433 6.36 3.74 45.73
CA ASP A 433 6.08 2.89 44.57
C ASP A 433 5.36 1.57 44.91
N GLY A 434 4.99 1.38 46.18
CA GLY A 434 4.34 0.16 46.67
C GLY A 434 5.29 -0.97 47.07
N ASN A 435 6.61 -0.79 46.94
CA ASN A 435 7.57 -1.79 47.38
C ASN A 435 7.50 -2.00 48.91
N ARG A 436 7.44 -3.27 49.32
CA ARG A 436 7.45 -3.70 50.73
C ARG A 436 8.83 -4.21 51.13
N ILE A 437 9.48 -3.50 52.03
CA ILE A 437 10.81 -3.82 52.57
C ILE A 437 10.63 -4.43 53.96
N THR A 438 11.45 -5.42 54.33
CA THR A 438 11.47 -6.00 55.68
C THR A 438 12.89 -5.99 56.21
N THR A 439 13.08 -5.50 57.45
CA THR A 439 14.40 -5.42 58.07
C THR A 439 14.95 -6.77 58.51
N ASP A 440 16.27 -6.89 58.51
CA ASP A 440 17.00 -8.05 59.01
C ASP A 440 17.02 -8.14 60.55
N LEU A 441 17.73 -9.13 61.11
CA LEU A 441 17.84 -9.35 62.56
C LEU A 441 18.44 -8.16 63.33
N GLN A 442 19.20 -7.29 62.65
CA GLN A 442 19.83 -6.09 63.18
C GLN A 442 19.07 -4.81 62.80
N GLY A 443 17.85 -4.96 62.27
CA GLY A 443 17.00 -3.87 61.85
C GLY A 443 17.46 -3.15 60.57
N LEU A 444 18.46 -3.66 59.86
CA LEU A 444 18.99 -3.07 58.64
C LEU A 444 18.14 -3.44 57.41
N PHE A 445 18.16 -2.57 56.41
CA PHE A 445 17.65 -2.88 55.09
C PHE A 445 18.46 -2.17 53.99
N SER A 446 18.44 -2.74 52.79
CA SER A 446 18.98 -2.12 51.58
C SER A 446 18.09 -2.44 50.39
N VAL A 447 17.84 -1.44 49.55
CA VAL A 447 17.07 -1.55 48.31
C VAL A 447 17.88 -0.96 47.18
N ALA A 448 18.29 -1.81 46.24
CA ALA A 448 18.97 -1.40 45.02
C ALA A 448 17.96 -1.11 43.90
N ASN A 449 18.43 -0.50 42.80
CA ASN A 449 17.61 -0.17 41.62
C ASN A 449 16.41 0.74 41.93
N VAL A 450 16.59 1.67 42.88
CA VAL A 450 15.56 2.63 43.26
C VAL A 450 15.65 3.83 42.30
N ILE A 451 14.54 4.14 41.62
CA ILE A 451 14.45 5.33 40.75
C ILE A 451 14.92 6.56 41.52
N SER A 452 15.82 7.33 40.90
CA SER A 452 16.40 8.56 41.44
C SER A 452 15.33 9.64 41.69
N GLY A 453 15.65 10.61 42.54
CA GLY A 453 14.75 11.69 42.94
C GLY A 453 14.25 11.56 44.38
N TYR A 454 13.16 12.27 44.68
CA TYR A 454 12.56 12.26 46.02
C TYR A 454 11.75 10.99 46.25
N ARG A 455 12.16 10.20 47.23
CA ARG A 455 11.54 8.93 47.59
C ARG A 455 11.00 8.97 49.01
N THR A 456 9.80 8.42 49.19
CA THR A 456 9.18 8.32 50.52
C THR A 456 9.10 6.87 50.97
N GLY A 457 9.46 6.60 52.23
CA GLY A 457 9.19 5.33 52.90
C GLY A 457 8.42 5.54 54.20
N VAL A 458 7.54 4.62 54.55
CA VAL A 458 6.71 4.66 55.76
C VAL A 458 6.89 3.38 56.55
N LEU A 459 7.22 3.50 57.83
CA LEU A 459 7.27 2.36 58.74
C LEU A 459 5.85 1.93 59.12
N ASP A 460 5.53 0.66 58.89
CA ASP A 460 4.29 0.05 59.34
C ASP A 460 4.40 -0.38 60.81
N PHE A 461 3.78 0.36 61.72
CA PHE A 461 3.80 0.04 63.14
C PHE A 461 3.14 -1.29 63.51
N SER A 462 2.25 -1.83 62.67
CA SER A 462 1.66 -3.15 62.92
C SER A 462 2.70 -4.27 62.81
N SER A 463 3.79 -4.04 62.08
CA SER A 463 4.92 -4.98 61.94
C SER A 463 5.89 -4.97 63.14
N VAL A 464 5.83 -3.96 64.01
CA VAL A 464 6.72 -3.79 65.17
C VAL A 464 5.91 -3.71 66.47
N PRO A 465 5.18 -4.77 66.86
CA PRO A 465 4.36 -4.76 68.06
C PRO A 465 5.20 -4.49 69.31
N GLY A 466 4.70 -3.61 70.18
CA GLY A 466 5.40 -3.18 71.40
C GLY A 466 6.28 -1.94 71.22
N TYR A 467 6.34 -1.38 70.01
CA TYR A 467 7.02 -0.12 69.73
C TYR A 467 6.05 0.96 69.22
N THR A 468 6.39 2.22 69.48
CA THR A 468 5.73 3.39 68.91
C THR A 468 6.78 4.33 68.31
N LEU A 469 6.35 5.37 67.58
CA LEU A 469 7.25 6.36 67.01
C LEU A 469 8.10 7.00 68.12
N ALA A 470 9.42 6.98 67.98
CA ALA A 470 10.29 7.71 68.89
C ALA A 470 10.12 9.22 68.63
N PRO A 471 9.82 10.02 69.66
CA PRO A 471 9.89 11.47 69.52
C PRO A 471 11.35 11.87 69.31
N ASN A 472 11.63 12.60 68.25
CA ASN A 472 12.87 13.31 68.00
C ASN A 472 12.81 14.71 68.62
N ARG A 473 13.71 14.99 69.55
CA ARG A 473 13.83 16.26 70.28
C ARG A 473 14.78 17.26 69.61
N ARG A 474 15.49 16.84 68.56
CA ARG A 474 16.52 17.63 67.88
C ARG A 474 16.07 18.14 66.52
N PHE A 475 15.30 17.34 65.78
CA PHE A 475 14.84 17.61 64.42
C PHE A 475 13.35 17.32 64.32
N ILE A 476 12.52 18.38 64.33
CA ILE A 476 11.07 18.24 64.36
C ILE A 476 10.52 17.60 63.07
N GLU A 477 11.17 17.83 61.94
CA GLU A 477 10.86 17.24 60.64
C GLU A 477 11.03 15.71 60.61
N ARG A 478 11.72 15.13 61.59
CA ARG A 478 11.90 13.68 61.74
C ARG A 478 10.88 13.03 62.69
N ASN A 479 9.93 13.80 63.23
CA ASN A 479 8.80 13.33 64.04
C ASN A 479 7.63 12.82 63.18
N SER A 480 7.94 11.90 62.29
CA SER A 480 6.94 11.26 61.42
C SER A 480 7.18 9.76 61.34
N GLN A 481 6.13 9.01 61.03
CA GLN A 481 6.22 7.63 60.60
C GLN A 481 6.78 7.47 59.18
N SER A 482 6.77 8.56 58.40
CA SER A 482 7.31 8.64 57.05
C SER A 482 8.68 9.31 57.00
N ARG A 483 9.47 8.97 55.97
CA ARG A 483 10.76 9.57 55.66
C ARG A 483 10.81 9.94 54.19
N LEU A 484 11.09 11.20 53.91
CA LEU A 484 11.41 11.70 52.58
C LEU A 484 12.94 11.77 52.44
N VAL A 485 13.48 11.14 51.40
CA VAL A 485 14.91 11.21 51.10
C VAL A 485 15.10 11.63 49.64
N HIS A 486 16.12 12.44 49.38
CA HIS A 486 16.55 12.74 48.02
C HIS A 486 17.61 11.71 47.61
N LEU A 487 17.31 10.88 46.61
CA LEU A 487 18.23 9.91 46.06
C LEU A 487 18.84 10.47 44.78
N GLU A 488 20.11 10.86 44.84
CA GLU A 488 20.83 11.34 43.65
C GLU A 488 20.95 10.22 42.59
N PRO A 489 21.00 10.57 41.28
CA PRO A 489 21.29 9.63 40.20
C PRO A 489 22.51 8.74 40.48
N GLY A 490 22.31 7.42 40.55
CA GLY A 490 23.36 6.43 40.88
C GLY A 490 23.90 6.51 42.32
N GLY A 491 23.34 7.41 43.14
CA GLY A 491 23.81 7.70 44.49
C GLY A 491 23.29 6.73 45.54
N MET A 492 23.62 7.04 46.79
CA MET A 492 23.14 6.30 47.96
C MET A 492 22.49 7.27 48.94
N ALA A 493 21.29 6.95 49.41
CA ALA A 493 20.62 7.74 50.45
C ALA A 493 20.24 6.88 51.66
N ARG A 494 20.27 7.52 52.83
CA ARG A 494 19.97 6.89 54.12
C ARG A 494 18.53 7.19 54.54
N MET A 495 17.76 6.16 54.85
CA MET A 495 16.38 6.25 55.31
C MET A 495 16.21 5.48 56.64
N ASN A 496 16.36 6.17 57.76
CA ASN A 496 16.29 5.56 59.09
C ASN A 496 14.93 5.82 59.77
N PHE A 497 14.47 4.84 60.54
CA PHE A 497 13.26 4.95 61.36
C PHE A 497 13.58 4.66 62.82
N ALA A 498 13.23 5.61 63.68
CA ALA A 498 13.46 5.55 65.10
C ALA A 498 12.16 5.15 65.81
N VAL A 499 12.24 4.16 66.68
CA VAL A 499 11.11 3.71 67.50
C VAL A 499 11.48 3.67 68.97
N THR A 500 10.48 3.71 69.84
CA THR A 500 10.67 3.57 71.29
C THR A 500 9.67 2.57 71.85
N PRO A 501 10.00 1.77 72.88
CA PRO A 501 9.07 0.81 73.44
C PRO A 501 7.83 1.50 73.99
N ILE A 502 6.66 0.90 73.76
CA ILE A 502 5.41 1.33 74.41
C ILE A 502 5.59 1.09 75.91
N ALA A 503 5.52 2.14 76.72
CA ALA A 503 5.56 2.01 78.17
C ALA A 503 4.44 1.04 78.59
N LYS A 504 4.81 -0.10 79.21
CA LYS A 504 3.81 -0.99 79.80
C LYS A 504 3.08 -0.22 80.89
N GLU A 505 1.76 -0.11 80.81
CA GLU A 505 0.94 0.24 81.97
C GLU A 505 1.36 -0.66 83.13
N ALA A 506 1.90 -0.05 84.19
CA ALA A 506 2.12 -0.74 85.43
C ALA A 506 0.75 -1.22 85.92
N LYS A 507 0.54 -2.55 85.99
CA LYS A 507 -0.64 -3.08 86.67
C LYS A 507 -0.65 -2.49 88.09
N PRO A 508 -1.72 -1.79 88.51
CA PRO A 508 -1.83 -1.37 89.90
C PRO A 508 -1.80 -2.62 90.77
N LYS A 509 -0.94 -2.60 91.80
CA LYS A 509 -0.77 -3.68 92.77
C LYS A 509 -2.02 -3.91 93.59
#